data_AF-A0A4V3WRA8-F1
#
_entry.id   AF-A0A4V3WRA8-F1
#
_cell.length_a   1.000
_cell.length_b   1.000
_cell.length_c   1.000
_cell.angle_alpha   90.00
_cell.angle_beta   90.00
_cell.angle_gamma   90.00
#
_symmetry.space_group_name_H-M   'P 1'
#
loop_
_entity.id
_entity.type
_entity.pdbx_description
1 polymer ?
#
loop_
_entity_poly.entity_id
_entity_poly.type
_entity_poly.pdbx_seq_one_letter_code
_entity_poly.pdbx_strand_id
1 'polypeptide(L)'
;MFASENGLRGGPRLKAISEAIRVVPHFPKPGIMFQDITTLLLDHKAFKYTVDIFVDRYRAMGISVVAGVEARGFMFGPSIALAIGAKFVPLRKPKKLPGEVISEKYKLEWVLLGCLREREDLDNDGKCLIIDEADRILEANFEEEMKQIIKILPKKRQTALFSATQTKKVEDLARLSFQTTPVYIDVDDGRKKVTNEGLQQGYCVVPSAKRFILLYSFLKRNLSKKVMVFFSSCNSVKFHSELLRYIHVDCFDIHGKQKQQKRTSTFFDFCKAEKGILLCTDVAARGLDIPAVDWILQYDPPDEPKEYIHRVGRTARGEGAKGNALLFLIPEEMQFLHYLKKAKVPVKEYEYDLKKLANVQSHLEKLVANNYYLNKSAKDAYRSYILAYNSHSMKDIFNVHRLDMQALSTIESSMYTAPLLRATEAVAASFCFTSPPKINLNIDSSASKFRKKPRKVEGSRHGFSDSNPYGRQKGGDDTRQFVRRLKGVAGGNQKIEPRPPELKETEGSCGRKPKDRAMEKKS
;
A
#
# COMPACT_ATOMS: atom_id res chain seq x y z
N MET A 1 17.66 12.77 -18.94
CA MET A 1 16.30 13.10 -18.46
C MET A 1 16.03 14.58 -18.61
N PHE A 2 16.51 15.49 -17.74
CA PHE A 2 16.25 16.94 -17.88
C PHE A 2 16.66 17.56 -19.23
N ALA A 3 17.83 17.19 -19.76
CA ALA A 3 18.31 17.69 -21.06
C ALA A 3 17.55 17.10 -22.26
N SER A 4 17.01 15.89 -22.13
CA SER A 4 16.28 15.20 -23.20
C SER A 4 14.82 15.64 -23.29
N GLU A 5 14.19 15.94 -22.15
CA GLU A 5 12.79 16.39 -22.09
C GLU A 5 12.59 17.82 -22.60
N ASN A 6 13.63 18.66 -22.56
CA ASN A 6 13.57 20.07 -22.97
C ASN A 6 14.33 20.37 -24.29
N GLY A 7 14.69 19.35 -25.07
CA GLY A 7 15.43 19.55 -26.34
C GLY A 7 16.86 20.10 -26.19
N LEU A 8 17.42 20.09 -24.97
CA LEU A 8 18.74 20.67 -24.64
C LEU A 8 19.91 19.67 -24.77
N ARG A 9 19.71 18.50 -25.38
CA ARG A 9 20.75 17.46 -25.51
C ARG A 9 21.96 18.03 -26.25
N GLY A 10 23.10 18.15 -25.55
CA GLY A 10 24.36 18.65 -26.12
C GLY A 10 24.51 20.18 -26.19
N GLY A 11 23.62 20.95 -25.58
CA GLY A 11 23.71 22.42 -25.59
C GLY A 11 24.97 22.94 -24.84
N PRO A 12 25.61 24.02 -25.33
CA PRO A 12 26.86 24.56 -24.75
C PRO A 12 26.71 24.97 -23.28
N ARG A 13 25.50 25.40 -22.87
CA ARG A 13 25.19 25.74 -21.46
C ARG A 13 25.28 24.54 -20.52
N LEU A 14 24.75 23.38 -20.93
CA LEU A 14 24.77 22.17 -20.09
C LEU A 14 26.17 21.56 -20.01
N LYS A 15 26.94 21.65 -21.09
CA LYS A 15 28.34 21.25 -21.10
C LYS A 15 29.15 22.10 -20.10
N ALA A 16 29.02 23.43 -20.16
CA ALA A 16 29.68 24.34 -19.22
C ALA A 16 29.28 24.08 -17.76
N ILE A 17 28.01 23.84 -17.48
CA ILE A 17 27.53 23.48 -16.13
C ILE A 17 28.16 22.16 -15.65
N SER A 18 28.18 21.13 -16.50
CA SER A 18 28.74 19.82 -16.14
C SER A 18 30.25 19.88 -15.90
N GLU A 19 30.98 20.65 -16.70
CA GLU A 19 32.43 20.85 -16.56
C GLU A 19 32.78 21.65 -15.30
N ALA A 20 31.90 22.55 -14.88
CA ALA A 20 32.09 23.35 -13.67
C ALA A 20 31.77 22.62 -12.36
N ILE A 21 31.22 21.39 -12.39
CA ILE A 21 30.95 20.59 -11.18
C ILE A 21 32.10 19.62 -10.94
N ARG A 22 32.87 19.86 -9.87
CA ARG A 22 33.93 18.95 -9.42
C ARG A 22 33.36 17.66 -8.82
N VAL A 23 33.93 16.52 -9.18
CA VAL A 23 33.60 15.22 -8.58
C VAL A 23 34.72 14.80 -7.63
N VAL A 24 34.38 14.58 -6.36
CA VAL A 24 35.31 14.15 -5.30
C VAL A 24 35.03 12.67 -4.97
N PRO A 25 35.93 11.75 -5.32
CA PRO A 25 35.75 10.33 -5.01
C PRO A 25 35.99 10.04 -3.52
N HIS A 26 35.33 9.01 -3.00
CA HIS A 26 35.48 8.48 -1.63
C HIS A 26 35.12 9.46 -0.49
N PHE A 27 34.25 10.45 -0.75
CA PHE A 27 33.83 11.43 0.26
C PHE A 27 32.31 11.39 0.53
N PRO A 28 31.85 11.51 1.80
CA PRO A 28 32.64 11.56 3.04
C PRO A 28 33.12 10.17 3.48
N LYS A 29 32.79 9.11 2.73
CA LYS A 29 33.20 7.73 3.01
C LYS A 29 33.61 7.01 1.72
N PRO A 30 34.46 5.97 1.81
CA PRO A 30 34.87 5.18 0.65
C PRO A 30 33.67 4.62 -0.13
N GLY A 31 33.73 4.70 -1.47
CA GLY A 31 32.71 4.18 -2.38
C GLY A 31 31.61 5.18 -2.77
N ILE A 32 31.69 6.43 -2.30
CA ILE A 32 30.77 7.51 -2.67
C ILE A 32 31.47 8.49 -3.60
N MET A 33 30.83 8.81 -4.73
CA MET A 33 31.25 9.92 -5.61
C MET A 33 30.48 11.17 -5.19
N PHE A 34 31.13 12.12 -4.55
CA PHE A 34 30.53 13.37 -4.10
C PHE A 34 30.60 14.42 -5.22
N GLN A 35 29.47 15.04 -5.55
CA GLN A 35 29.42 16.14 -6.53
C GLN A 35 29.48 17.47 -5.79
N ASP A 36 30.63 18.14 -5.92
CA ASP A 36 30.90 19.41 -5.27
C ASP A 36 30.48 20.58 -6.17
N ILE A 37 29.26 21.05 -5.92
CA ILE A 37 28.65 22.17 -6.65
C ILE A 37 29.23 23.54 -6.25
N THR A 38 30.13 23.64 -5.27
CA THR A 38 30.71 24.94 -4.89
C THR A 38 31.55 25.52 -6.03
N THR A 39 32.20 24.65 -6.80
CA THR A 39 32.96 25.01 -8.00
C THR A 39 32.08 25.62 -9.11
N LEU A 40 30.84 25.17 -9.24
CA LEU A 40 29.85 25.78 -10.14
C LEU A 40 29.50 27.22 -9.71
N LEU A 41 29.44 27.50 -8.40
CA LEU A 41 29.10 28.84 -7.90
C LEU A 41 30.24 29.86 -8.10
N LEU A 42 31.48 29.39 -8.22
CA LEU A 42 32.65 30.23 -8.52
C LEU A 42 32.68 30.66 -9.99
N ASP A 43 32.12 29.85 -10.90
CA ASP A 43 31.96 30.22 -12.30
C ASP A 43 30.64 30.97 -12.50
N HIS A 44 30.73 32.30 -12.57
CA HIS A 44 29.57 33.16 -12.74
C HIS A 44 28.75 32.87 -14.02
N LYS A 45 29.38 32.33 -15.08
CA LYS A 45 28.67 31.95 -16.32
C LYS A 45 27.92 30.63 -16.12
N ALA A 46 28.56 29.63 -15.53
CA ALA A 46 27.92 28.34 -15.23
C ALA A 46 26.78 28.51 -14.21
N PHE A 47 26.97 29.35 -13.19
CA PHE A 47 25.93 29.70 -12.23
C PHE A 47 24.74 30.38 -12.92
N LYS A 48 25.00 31.39 -13.76
CA LYS A 48 23.96 32.06 -14.54
C LYS A 48 23.22 31.08 -15.46
N TYR A 49 23.92 30.24 -16.20
CA TYR A 49 23.28 29.23 -17.04
C TYR A 49 22.42 28.26 -16.25
N THR A 50 22.84 27.91 -15.04
CA THR A 50 22.05 27.05 -14.15
C THR A 50 20.75 27.77 -13.77
N VAL A 51 20.82 29.02 -13.31
CA VAL A 51 19.64 29.84 -12.98
C VAL A 51 18.73 30.02 -14.19
N ASP A 52 19.28 30.38 -15.36
CA ASP A 52 18.55 30.59 -16.61
C ASP A 52 17.78 29.32 -17.02
N ILE A 53 18.39 28.12 -16.91
CA ILE A 53 17.70 26.85 -17.23
C ILE A 53 16.49 26.63 -16.31
N PHE A 54 16.61 26.96 -15.02
CA PHE A 54 15.48 26.88 -14.10
C PHE A 54 14.42 27.94 -14.44
N VAL A 55 14.82 29.16 -14.71
CA VAL A 55 13.93 30.28 -15.05
C VAL A 55 13.17 30.01 -16.34
N ASP A 56 13.86 29.60 -17.40
CA ASP A 56 13.29 29.31 -18.72
C ASP A 56 12.17 28.26 -18.63
N ARG A 57 12.32 27.27 -17.74
CA ARG A 57 11.30 26.25 -17.47
C ARG A 57 10.04 26.82 -16.81
N TYR A 58 10.19 27.79 -15.91
CA TYR A 58 9.10 28.25 -15.04
C TYR A 58 8.55 29.63 -15.39
N ARG A 59 9.17 30.35 -16.34
CA ARG A 59 8.82 31.74 -16.70
C ARG A 59 7.34 31.92 -17.08
N ALA A 60 6.77 30.96 -17.81
CA ALA A 60 5.37 31.03 -18.26
C ALA A 60 4.35 30.44 -17.27
N MET A 61 4.80 29.91 -16.13
CA MET A 61 3.94 29.16 -15.20
C MET A 61 3.29 30.04 -14.13
N GLY A 62 3.60 31.34 -14.09
CA GLY A 62 3.03 32.28 -13.11
C GLY A 62 3.34 31.91 -11.65
N ILE A 63 4.58 31.46 -11.39
CA ILE A 63 5.02 31.07 -10.05
C ILE A 63 5.03 32.31 -9.13
N SER A 64 4.29 32.25 -8.03
CA SER A 64 4.22 33.35 -7.05
C SER A 64 5.23 33.21 -5.91
N VAL A 65 5.68 31.99 -5.61
CA VAL A 65 6.60 31.69 -4.51
C VAL A 65 7.61 30.62 -4.89
N VAL A 66 8.89 30.83 -4.56
CA VAL A 66 9.97 29.85 -4.64
C VAL A 66 10.44 29.52 -3.24
N ALA A 67 10.27 28.25 -2.83
CA ALA A 67 10.72 27.78 -1.53
C ALA A 67 12.11 27.14 -1.62
N GLY A 68 13.09 27.68 -0.91
CA GLY A 68 14.45 27.15 -0.84
C GLY A 68 14.64 26.23 0.37
N VAL A 69 14.91 24.94 0.15
CA VAL A 69 15.18 23.98 1.23
C VAL A 69 16.67 23.93 1.56
N GLU A 70 17.00 24.22 2.81
CA GLU A 70 18.37 24.14 3.36
C GLU A 70 19.42 24.90 2.50
N ALA A 71 20.71 24.61 2.72
CA ALA A 71 21.82 25.35 2.11
C ALA A 71 21.74 25.39 0.57
N ARG A 72 21.38 24.29 -0.10
CA ARG A 72 21.30 24.25 -1.57
C ARG A 72 20.12 25.05 -2.12
N GLY A 73 18.97 25.00 -1.45
CA GLY A 73 17.84 25.82 -1.80
C GLY A 73 18.10 27.32 -1.61
N PHE A 74 18.90 27.69 -0.60
CA PHE A 74 19.28 29.09 -0.39
C PHE A 74 20.29 29.62 -1.41
N MET A 75 21.07 28.74 -2.07
CA MET A 75 22.05 29.16 -3.08
C MET A 75 21.40 29.54 -4.41
N PHE A 76 20.40 28.78 -4.87
CA PHE A 76 19.75 29.02 -6.17
C PHE A 76 18.36 29.65 -6.05
N GLY A 77 17.63 29.33 -4.99
CA GLY A 77 16.23 29.73 -4.80
C GLY A 77 16.01 31.24 -4.87
N PRO A 78 16.80 32.09 -4.18
CA PRO A 78 16.66 33.54 -4.28
C PRO A 78 16.87 34.08 -5.70
N SER A 79 17.90 33.58 -6.41
CA SER A 79 18.21 34.02 -7.77
C SER A 79 17.13 33.61 -8.77
N ILE A 80 16.55 32.41 -8.60
CA ILE A 80 15.42 31.94 -9.41
C ILE A 80 14.17 32.77 -9.09
N ALA A 81 13.86 32.99 -7.81
CA ALA A 81 12.71 33.78 -7.38
C ALA A 81 12.76 35.19 -7.95
N LEU A 82 13.92 35.85 -7.85
CA LEU A 82 14.15 37.17 -8.42
C LEU A 82 13.94 37.18 -9.93
N ALA A 83 14.51 36.20 -10.65
CA ALA A 83 14.46 36.15 -12.11
C ALA A 83 13.07 35.83 -12.68
N ILE A 84 12.19 35.17 -11.92
CA ILE A 84 10.79 34.91 -12.32
C ILE A 84 9.79 35.91 -11.71
N GLY A 85 10.23 36.84 -10.85
CA GLY A 85 9.35 37.79 -10.16
C GLY A 85 8.51 37.19 -9.03
N ALA A 86 9.00 36.14 -8.36
CA ALA A 86 8.33 35.45 -7.27
C ALA A 86 8.91 35.82 -5.89
N LYS A 87 8.11 35.63 -4.83
CA LYS A 87 8.58 35.71 -3.44
C LYS A 87 9.54 34.55 -3.14
N PHE A 88 10.55 34.76 -2.30
CA PHE A 88 11.45 33.69 -1.85
C PHE A 88 11.17 33.31 -0.39
N VAL A 89 10.98 32.01 -0.12
CA VAL A 89 10.70 31.49 1.23
C VAL A 89 11.81 30.52 1.65
N PRO A 90 12.61 30.84 2.70
CA PRO A 90 13.62 29.94 3.20
C PRO A 90 13.04 28.86 4.13
N LEU A 91 13.22 27.58 3.80
CA LEU A 91 12.81 26.44 4.62
C LEU A 91 14.00 25.92 5.46
N ARG A 92 13.91 26.05 6.79
CA ARG A 92 14.95 25.66 7.77
C ARG A 92 14.44 24.61 8.77
N LYS A 93 15.38 23.91 9.41
CA LYS A 93 15.11 23.01 10.54
C LYS A 93 14.43 23.78 11.71
N PRO A 94 13.64 23.10 12.56
CA PRO A 94 12.97 23.73 13.69
C PRO A 94 13.94 24.56 14.56
N LYS A 95 13.45 25.70 15.08
CA LYS A 95 14.19 26.65 15.96
C LYS A 95 15.37 27.38 15.30
N LYS A 96 15.49 27.36 13.97
CA LYS A 96 16.54 28.08 13.23
C LYS A 96 16.07 29.37 12.56
N LEU A 97 14.77 29.65 12.60
CA LEU A 97 14.17 30.92 12.17
C LEU A 97 13.23 31.40 13.30
N PRO A 98 13.08 32.72 13.48
CA PRO A 98 12.31 33.31 14.59
C PRO A 98 10.78 33.23 14.42
N GLY A 99 10.27 32.69 13.31
CA GLY A 99 8.83 32.55 13.06
C GLY A 99 8.14 31.40 13.81
N GLU A 100 6.81 31.49 13.92
CA GLU A 100 5.97 30.43 14.48
C GLU A 100 6.12 29.15 13.64
N VAL A 101 6.59 28.07 14.28
CA VAL A 101 6.88 26.81 13.60
C VAL A 101 5.61 26.00 13.48
N ILE A 102 5.06 25.87 12.27
CA ILE A 102 4.05 24.84 11.98
C ILE A 102 4.79 23.51 11.85
N SER A 103 4.69 22.66 12.88
CA SER A 103 5.28 21.32 12.89
C SER A 103 4.24 20.23 13.12
N GLU A 104 4.24 19.21 12.28
CA GLU A 104 3.52 17.95 12.47
C GLU A 104 4.54 16.82 12.63
N LYS A 105 4.43 16.05 13.71
CA LYS A 105 5.31 14.90 14.00
C LYS A 105 4.56 13.62 13.72
N TYR A 106 5.05 12.84 12.76
CA TYR A 106 4.54 11.51 12.50
C TYR A 106 5.70 10.52 12.32
N LYS A 107 5.42 9.25 12.55
CA LYS A 107 6.38 8.15 12.39
C LYS A 107 6.00 7.36 11.13
N LEU A 108 6.67 7.67 10.01
CA LEU A 108 6.52 6.92 8.76
C LEU A 108 7.56 5.81 8.68
N GLU A 109 7.15 4.65 8.16
CA GLU A 109 8.09 3.56 7.85
C GLU A 109 8.84 3.80 6.52
N TRP A 110 8.47 4.82 5.70
CA TRP A 110 9.10 5.01 4.37
C TRP A 110 9.64 6.37 3.96
N VAL A 111 9.25 7.52 4.52
CA VAL A 111 9.93 8.83 4.31
C VAL A 111 9.54 9.75 5.46
N LEU A 112 10.46 10.48 6.07
CA LEU A 112 10.12 11.61 6.95
C LEU A 112 9.98 12.85 6.06
N LEU A 113 8.75 13.29 5.74
CA LEU A 113 8.51 14.48 4.91
C LEU A 113 7.83 15.58 5.75
N GLY A 114 8.56 16.13 6.73
CA GLY A 114 8.08 17.31 7.45
C GLY A 114 8.03 18.51 6.49
N CYS A 115 6.84 18.91 6.04
CA CYS A 115 6.63 20.18 5.37
C CYS A 115 6.41 21.24 6.44
N LEU A 116 7.36 22.17 6.58
CA LEU A 116 7.32 23.30 7.51
C LEU A 116 6.85 24.53 6.74
N ARG A 117 5.96 25.34 7.31
CA ARG A 117 5.52 26.58 6.70
C ARG A 117 5.38 27.70 7.73
N GLU A 118 5.73 28.92 7.33
CA GLU A 118 5.30 30.18 7.96
C GLU A 118 3.87 30.53 7.52
N ARG A 119 3.13 31.22 8.40
CA ARG A 119 1.69 31.47 8.24
C ARG A 119 1.33 32.70 7.40
N GLU A 120 2.29 33.39 6.80
CA GLU A 120 2.03 34.53 5.94
C GLU A 120 2.39 34.17 4.49
N ASP A 121 1.51 34.53 3.55
CA ASP A 121 1.73 34.47 2.09
C ASP A 121 1.37 33.19 1.32
N LEU A 122 0.27 32.50 1.66
CA LEU A 122 -0.50 31.81 0.59
C LEU A 122 -1.67 32.75 0.40
N ASP A 123 -1.46 33.78 -0.42
CA ASP A 123 -2.57 34.46 -1.03
C ASP A 123 -3.50 33.41 -1.63
N ASN A 124 -4.80 33.68 -1.55
CA ASN A 124 -5.96 32.82 -1.78
C ASN A 124 -6.09 32.19 -3.19
N ASP A 125 -4.99 31.95 -3.89
CA ASP A 125 -4.91 31.63 -5.32
C ASP A 125 -4.28 30.25 -5.59
N GLY A 126 -4.52 29.26 -4.70
CA GLY A 126 -4.09 27.88 -4.93
C GLY A 126 -4.83 27.26 -6.12
N LYS A 127 -4.23 27.27 -7.32
CA LYS A 127 -4.95 26.96 -8.57
C LYS A 127 -5.21 25.47 -8.82
N CYS A 128 -4.45 24.51 -8.29
CA CYS A 128 -4.65 23.08 -8.59
C CYS A 128 -4.20 22.11 -7.48
N LEU A 129 -4.99 21.05 -7.21
CA LEU A 129 -4.62 19.85 -6.44
C LEU A 129 -4.62 18.64 -7.37
N ILE A 130 -3.53 17.88 -7.39
CA ILE A 130 -3.45 16.61 -8.11
C ILE A 130 -3.26 15.48 -7.09
N ILE A 131 -4.18 14.53 -7.08
CA ILE A 131 -4.12 13.32 -6.25
C ILE A 131 -3.87 12.16 -7.20
N ASP A 132 -2.63 11.69 -7.27
CA ASP A 132 -2.25 10.52 -8.08
C ASP A 132 -2.21 9.25 -7.24
N GLU A 133 -2.50 8.10 -7.85
CA GLU A 133 -2.64 6.79 -7.18
C GLU A 133 -3.54 6.89 -5.92
N ALA A 134 -4.69 7.57 -6.07
CA ALA A 134 -5.58 7.93 -4.96
C ALA A 134 -6.04 6.70 -4.14
N ASP A 135 -6.15 5.58 -4.83
CA ASP A 135 -6.50 4.28 -4.30
C ASP A 135 -5.43 3.70 -3.35
N ARG A 136 -4.15 4.05 -3.51
CA ARG A 136 -3.04 3.72 -2.60
C ARG A 136 -3.05 4.59 -1.36
N ILE A 137 -3.36 5.88 -1.51
CA ILE A 137 -3.42 6.82 -0.39
C ILE A 137 -4.46 6.34 0.63
N LEU A 138 -5.58 5.80 0.15
CA LEU A 138 -6.66 5.27 0.98
C LEU A 138 -6.38 3.88 1.58
N GLU A 139 -5.51 3.07 0.97
CA GLU A 139 -5.10 1.75 1.48
C GLU A 139 -4.15 1.85 2.68
N ALA A 140 -3.24 2.83 2.66
CA ALA A 140 -2.26 3.03 3.72
C ALA A 140 -2.83 3.72 4.97
N ASN A 141 -4.16 3.78 5.09
CA ASN A 141 -4.91 4.52 6.10
C ASN A 141 -4.61 6.02 6.12
N PHE A 142 -4.13 6.62 5.01
CA PHE A 142 -3.89 8.07 4.92
C PHE A 142 -5.16 8.89 4.64
N GLU A 143 -6.33 8.30 4.86
CA GLU A 143 -7.62 8.93 4.56
C GLU A 143 -7.86 10.17 5.43
N GLU A 144 -7.54 10.06 6.73
CA GLU A 144 -7.71 11.16 7.67
C GLU A 144 -6.70 12.29 7.41
N GLU A 145 -5.48 11.94 7.03
CA GLU A 145 -4.43 12.86 6.63
C GLU A 145 -4.83 13.63 5.35
N MET A 146 -5.36 12.93 4.35
CA MET A 146 -5.87 13.58 3.13
C MET A 146 -7.05 14.50 3.42
N LYS A 147 -7.98 14.10 4.30
CA LYS A 147 -9.09 14.95 4.73
C LYS A 147 -8.57 16.24 5.37
N GLN A 148 -7.53 16.16 6.21
CA GLN A 148 -6.92 17.33 6.82
C GLN A 148 -6.23 18.23 5.80
N ILE A 149 -5.48 17.67 4.85
CA ILE A 149 -4.84 18.42 3.77
C ILE A 149 -5.89 19.17 2.94
N ILE A 150 -6.94 18.46 2.49
CA ILE A 150 -8.05 19.03 1.70
C ILE A 150 -8.75 20.16 2.46
N LYS A 151 -8.89 20.05 3.78
CA LYS A 151 -9.52 21.06 4.64
C LYS A 151 -8.71 22.35 4.76
N ILE A 152 -7.38 22.25 4.74
CA ILE A 152 -6.47 23.40 4.86
C ILE A 152 -6.30 24.10 3.50
N LEU A 153 -6.42 23.37 2.39
CA LEU A 153 -6.26 23.92 1.05
C LEU A 153 -7.37 24.94 0.69
N PRO A 154 -7.06 25.98 -0.12
CA PRO A 154 -8.04 26.93 -0.59
C PRO A 154 -9.23 26.23 -1.25
N LYS A 155 -10.43 26.76 -1.00
CA LYS A 155 -11.61 26.16 -1.61
C LYS A 155 -11.58 26.33 -3.13
N LYS A 156 -11.40 27.54 -3.64
CA LYS A 156 -11.34 27.78 -5.08
C LYS A 156 -10.04 27.22 -5.69
N ARG A 157 -10.08 25.95 -6.15
CA ARG A 157 -8.96 25.24 -6.77
C ARG A 157 -9.43 24.24 -7.81
N GLN A 158 -8.67 24.06 -8.89
CA GLN A 158 -8.82 22.91 -9.79
C GLN A 158 -8.41 21.64 -9.03
N THR A 159 -9.10 20.54 -9.25
CA THR A 159 -8.73 19.24 -8.65
C THR A 159 -8.66 18.22 -9.77
N ALA A 160 -7.64 17.38 -9.76
CA ALA A 160 -7.56 16.19 -10.59
C ALA A 160 -7.24 14.99 -9.69
N LEU A 161 -7.97 13.90 -9.85
CA LEU A 161 -7.76 12.66 -9.13
C LEU A 161 -7.52 11.56 -10.16
N PHE A 162 -6.37 10.91 -10.04
CA PHE A 162 -5.96 9.79 -10.89
C PHE A 162 -5.90 8.53 -10.04
N SER A 163 -6.43 7.45 -10.59
CA SER A 163 -6.40 6.14 -9.96
C SER A 163 -6.47 5.07 -11.04
N ALA A 164 -5.68 4.01 -10.88
CA ALA A 164 -5.77 2.84 -11.76
C ALA A 164 -7.00 1.96 -11.42
N THR A 165 -7.60 2.13 -10.25
CA THR A 165 -8.78 1.36 -9.84
C THR A 165 -9.89 2.24 -9.25
N GLN A 166 -11.13 1.87 -9.53
CA GLN A 166 -12.28 2.52 -8.92
C GLN A 166 -12.75 1.70 -7.70
N THR A 167 -12.81 2.34 -6.54
CA THR A 167 -13.36 1.74 -5.32
C THR A 167 -14.27 2.75 -4.65
N LYS A 168 -15.20 2.29 -3.80
CA LYS A 168 -16.08 3.20 -3.03
C LYS A 168 -15.29 4.24 -2.22
N LYS A 169 -14.16 3.85 -1.63
CA LYS A 169 -13.29 4.78 -0.90
C LYS A 169 -12.72 5.87 -1.80
N VAL A 170 -12.34 5.53 -3.04
CA VAL A 170 -11.87 6.51 -4.03
C VAL A 170 -12.98 7.46 -4.44
N GLU A 171 -14.22 6.96 -4.58
CA GLU A 171 -15.39 7.80 -4.81
C GLU A 171 -15.67 8.74 -3.63
N ASP A 172 -15.57 8.23 -2.39
CA ASP A 172 -15.75 9.02 -1.17
C ASP A 172 -14.67 10.11 -1.06
N LEU A 173 -13.41 9.77 -1.36
CA LEU A 173 -12.32 10.74 -1.43
C LEU A 173 -12.54 11.77 -2.53
N ALA A 174 -13.05 11.36 -3.70
CA ALA A 174 -13.41 12.29 -4.77
C ALA A 174 -14.49 13.26 -4.27
N ARG A 175 -15.58 12.76 -3.65
CA ARG A 175 -16.64 13.62 -3.08
C ARG A 175 -16.12 14.63 -2.07
N LEU A 176 -15.10 14.28 -1.30
CA LEU A 176 -14.46 15.18 -0.34
C LEU A 176 -13.49 16.17 -1.01
N SER A 177 -12.82 15.74 -2.09
CA SER A 177 -11.75 16.51 -2.75
C SER A 177 -12.28 17.54 -3.73
N PHE A 178 -13.41 17.27 -4.38
CA PHE A 178 -14.07 18.12 -5.38
C PHE A 178 -15.18 18.97 -4.74
N GLN A 179 -15.35 20.20 -5.22
CA GLN A 179 -16.39 21.13 -4.73
C GLN A 179 -17.65 21.15 -5.59
N THR A 180 -17.46 20.76 -6.84
CA THR A 180 -18.49 20.63 -7.86
C THR A 180 -18.41 19.21 -8.40
N THR A 181 -19.44 18.80 -9.12
CA THR A 181 -19.47 17.50 -9.79
C THR A 181 -18.26 17.40 -10.74
N PRO A 182 -17.32 16.47 -10.53
CA PRO A 182 -16.18 16.30 -11.41
C PRO A 182 -16.63 15.71 -12.76
N VAL A 183 -15.89 16.02 -13.82
CA VAL A 183 -15.99 15.26 -15.06
C VAL A 183 -15.34 13.90 -14.80
N TYR A 184 -16.14 12.84 -14.80
CA TYR A 184 -15.66 11.48 -14.66
C TYR A 184 -15.24 10.96 -16.03
N ILE A 185 -13.95 10.65 -16.18
CA ILE A 185 -13.39 10.06 -17.40
C ILE A 185 -13.02 8.63 -17.06
N ASP A 186 -13.82 7.69 -17.54
CA ASP A 186 -13.54 6.27 -17.44
C ASP A 186 -13.12 5.74 -18.80
N VAL A 187 -11.93 5.14 -18.85
CA VAL A 187 -11.41 4.51 -20.07
C VAL A 187 -11.88 3.06 -20.19
N ASP A 188 -12.56 2.53 -19.17
CA ASP A 188 -13.04 1.15 -19.04
C ASP A 188 -14.55 0.99 -19.26
N ASP A 189 -15.31 2.06 -19.49
CA ASP A 189 -16.75 2.00 -19.74
C ASP A 189 -17.04 1.34 -21.10
N GLY A 190 -17.08 0.00 -21.08
CA GLY A 190 -17.22 -0.87 -22.26
C GLY A 190 -16.10 -1.90 -22.45
N ARG A 191 -15.00 -1.87 -21.69
CA ARG A 191 -13.91 -2.87 -21.82
C ARG A 191 -14.25 -4.18 -21.12
N LYS A 192 -13.97 -5.30 -21.80
CA LYS A 192 -14.14 -6.67 -21.26
C LYS A 192 -13.02 -7.06 -20.28
N LYS A 193 -11.90 -6.33 -20.23
CA LYS A 193 -10.70 -6.65 -19.45
C LYS A 193 -10.08 -5.37 -18.87
N VAL A 194 -9.57 -5.44 -17.64
CA VAL A 194 -8.94 -4.31 -16.90
C VAL A 194 -7.43 -4.20 -17.16
N THR A 195 -6.84 -5.17 -17.87
CA THR A 195 -5.40 -5.29 -18.10
C THR A 195 -5.01 -4.93 -19.53
N ASN A 196 -3.77 -4.44 -19.74
CA ASN A 196 -3.23 -4.04 -21.04
C ASN A 196 -3.42 -5.10 -22.14
N GLU A 197 -3.74 -4.68 -23.37
CA GLU A 197 -4.05 -5.59 -24.48
C GLU A 197 -2.87 -6.48 -24.92
N GLY A 198 -1.64 -5.96 -24.84
CA GLY A 198 -0.41 -6.69 -25.17
C GLY A 198 0.09 -7.65 -24.07
N LEU A 199 -0.63 -7.77 -22.95
CA LEU A 199 -0.25 -8.57 -21.80
C LEU A 199 -0.82 -9.99 -21.88
N GLN A 200 0.06 -11.00 -21.92
CA GLN A 200 -0.30 -12.40 -21.77
C GLN A 200 -0.22 -12.81 -20.30
N GLN A 201 -1.32 -13.35 -19.75
CA GLN A 201 -1.43 -13.64 -18.32
C GLN A 201 -1.69 -15.13 -18.10
N GLY A 202 -0.79 -15.76 -17.36
CA GLY A 202 -0.87 -17.15 -16.97
C GLY A 202 -0.88 -17.36 -15.46
N TYR A 203 -1.32 -18.52 -15.02
CA TYR A 203 -1.07 -19.05 -13.68
C TYR A 203 -0.53 -20.47 -13.78
N CYS A 204 0.19 -20.92 -12.76
CA CYS A 204 0.55 -22.34 -12.61
C CYS A 204 0.33 -22.79 -11.16
N VAL A 205 -0.19 -24.01 -11.01
CA VAL A 205 -0.40 -24.63 -9.70
C VAL A 205 0.83 -25.46 -9.34
N VAL A 206 1.45 -25.15 -8.20
CA VAL A 206 2.76 -25.67 -7.82
C VAL A 206 2.72 -26.06 -6.34
N PRO A 207 3.03 -27.32 -5.99
CA PRO A 207 3.20 -27.70 -4.60
C PRO A 207 4.28 -26.84 -3.92
N SER A 208 4.06 -26.43 -2.67
CA SER A 208 4.95 -25.52 -1.93
C SER A 208 6.41 -25.95 -2.01
N ALA A 209 6.69 -27.25 -1.80
CA ALA A 209 8.04 -27.79 -1.82
C ALA A 209 8.80 -27.61 -3.15
N LYS A 210 8.08 -27.55 -4.28
CA LYS A 210 8.67 -27.38 -5.62
C LYS A 210 8.66 -25.93 -6.11
N ARG A 211 8.06 -25.01 -5.36
CA ARG A 211 7.84 -23.61 -5.77
C ARG A 211 9.16 -22.90 -6.09
N PHE A 212 10.18 -23.05 -5.24
CA PHE A 212 11.50 -22.44 -5.49
C PHE A 212 12.22 -23.08 -6.69
N ILE A 213 12.16 -24.41 -6.84
CA ILE A 213 12.79 -25.13 -7.95
C ILE A 213 12.20 -24.65 -9.29
N LEU A 214 10.89 -24.44 -9.33
CA LEU A 214 10.22 -23.88 -10.50
C LEU A 214 10.72 -22.46 -10.79
N LEU A 215 10.77 -21.59 -9.80
CA LEU A 215 11.30 -20.23 -9.96
C LEU A 215 12.72 -20.26 -10.51
N TYR A 216 13.61 -21.06 -9.90
CA TYR A 216 14.99 -21.19 -10.35
C TYR A 216 15.08 -21.68 -11.80
N SER A 217 14.31 -22.72 -12.14
CA SER A 217 14.27 -23.29 -13.50
C SER A 217 13.77 -22.26 -14.52
N PHE A 218 12.76 -21.47 -14.15
CA PHE A 218 12.21 -20.40 -14.97
C PHE A 218 13.27 -19.30 -15.20
N LEU A 219 13.91 -18.83 -14.13
CA LEU A 219 14.90 -17.75 -14.20
C LEU A 219 16.12 -18.17 -15.03
N LYS A 220 16.63 -19.41 -14.86
CA LYS A 220 17.75 -19.92 -15.67
C LYS A 220 17.45 -19.97 -17.17
N ARG A 221 16.20 -20.24 -17.57
CA ARG A 221 15.79 -20.23 -18.99
C ARG A 221 15.62 -18.82 -19.56
N ASN A 222 15.44 -17.82 -18.69
CA ASN A 222 15.11 -16.44 -19.08
C ASN A 222 16.21 -15.43 -18.66
N LEU A 223 17.47 -15.86 -18.53
CA LEU A 223 18.59 -14.98 -18.17
C LEU A 223 18.88 -13.86 -19.20
N SER A 224 18.44 -14.04 -20.45
CA SER A 224 18.54 -13.04 -21.51
C SER A 224 17.43 -11.99 -21.48
N LYS A 225 16.47 -12.12 -20.54
CA LYS A 225 15.28 -11.29 -20.45
C LYS A 225 15.31 -10.37 -19.23
N LYS A 226 14.46 -9.36 -19.24
CA LYS A 226 14.21 -8.49 -18.09
C LYS A 226 13.01 -9.03 -17.31
N VAL A 227 13.26 -9.54 -16.12
CA VAL A 227 12.27 -10.26 -15.30
C VAL A 227 12.11 -9.57 -13.95
N MET A 228 10.87 -9.34 -13.52
CA MET A 228 10.55 -8.93 -12.16
C MET A 228 9.86 -10.06 -11.42
N VAL A 229 10.24 -10.29 -10.17
CA VAL A 229 9.69 -11.34 -9.31
C VAL A 229 9.17 -10.72 -8.01
N PHE A 230 7.87 -10.82 -7.78
CA PHE A 230 7.19 -10.30 -6.61
C PHE A 230 7.10 -11.34 -5.49
N PHE A 231 7.46 -10.91 -4.29
CA PHE A 231 7.34 -11.68 -3.04
C PHE A 231 6.50 -10.92 -2.02
N SER A 232 5.85 -11.67 -1.13
CA SER A 232 5.00 -11.16 -0.05
C SER A 232 5.77 -10.47 1.08
N SER A 233 7.06 -10.80 1.29
CA SER A 233 7.83 -10.28 2.43
C SER A 233 9.22 -9.78 2.08
N CYS A 234 9.67 -8.73 2.77
CA CYS A 234 11.03 -8.17 2.63
C CYS A 234 12.13 -9.21 2.93
N ASN A 235 11.89 -10.09 3.91
CA ASN A 235 12.86 -11.12 4.28
C ASN A 235 12.89 -12.24 3.22
N SER A 236 11.77 -12.53 2.56
CA SER A 236 11.73 -13.43 1.38
C SER A 236 12.59 -12.88 0.25
N VAL A 237 12.43 -11.60 -0.12
CA VAL A 237 13.26 -10.95 -1.15
C VAL A 237 14.74 -11.07 -0.80
N LYS A 238 15.11 -10.75 0.45
CA LYS A 238 16.48 -10.83 0.92
C LYS A 238 17.05 -12.25 0.79
N PHE A 239 16.39 -13.25 1.38
CA PHE A 239 16.84 -14.63 1.36
C PHE A 239 16.97 -15.17 -0.08
N HIS A 240 15.95 -14.99 -0.93
CA HIS A 240 15.98 -15.48 -2.30
C HIS A 240 17.08 -14.80 -3.12
N SER A 241 17.33 -13.49 -2.90
CA SER A 241 18.43 -12.79 -3.58
C SER A 241 19.81 -13.31 -3.17
N GLU A 242 19.98 -13.66 -1.89
CA GLU A 242 21.22 -14.24 -1.36
C GLU A 242 21.43 -15.65 -1.91
N LEU A 243 20.38 -16.48 -1.84
CA LEU A 243 20.40 -17.86 -2.34
C LEU A 243 20.70 -17.92 -3.85
N LEU A 244 20.03 -17.09 -4.67
CA LEU A 244 20.28 -17.01 -6.12
C LEU A 244 21.72 -16.61 -6.43
N ARG A 245 22.28 -15.63 -5.70
CA ARG A 245 23.68 -15.22 -5.86
C ARG A 245 24.66 -16.34 -5.51
N TYR A 246 24.39 -17.12 -4.45
CA TYR A 246 25.22 -18.28 -4.10
C TYR A 246 25.24 -19.36 -5.19
N ILE A 247 24.16 -19.51 -5.97
CA ILE A 247 24.05 -20.47 -7.08
C ILE A 247 24.32 -19.83 -8.46
N HIS A 248 25.05 -18.71 -8.46
CA HIS A 248 25.48 -17.99 -9.65
C HIS A 248 24.33 -17.58 -10.57
N VAL A 249 23.31 -16.95 -9.98
CA VAL A 249 22.26 -16.22 -10.68
C VAL A 249 22.26 -14.79 -10.16
N ASP A 250 22.76 -13.86 -10.98
CA ASP A 250 22.79 -12.45 -10.63
C ASP A 250 21.38 -11.85 -10.64
N CYS A 251 21.06 -11.09 -9.59
CA CYS A 251 19.78 -10.43 -9.44
C CYS A 251 19.91 -9.13 -8.64
N PHE A 252 19.04 -8.18 -8.96
CA PHE A 252 18.76 -6.98 -8.20
C PHE A 252 17.70 -7.28 -7.13
N ASP A 253 17.75 -6.56 -6.00
CA ASP A 253 16.78 -6.71 -4.92
C ASP A 253 16.26 -5.35 -4.42
N ILE A 254 14.94 -5.14 -4.39
CA ILE A 254 14.31 -3.92 -3.84
C ILE A 254 13.22 -4.31 -2.85
N HIS A 255 13.38 -3.90 -1.59
CA HIS A 255 12.36 -4.14 -0.58
C HIS A 255 12.31 -3.02 0.46
N GLY A 256 11.18 -2.97 1.16
CA GLY A 256 10.91 -2.04 2.24
C GLY A 256 11.67 -2.35 3.53
N LYS A 257 12.96 -2.67 3.50
CA LYS A 257 13.87 -2.56 4.67
C LYS A 257 15.24 -2.01 4.28
N GLN A 258 15.44 -1.76 2.98
CA GLN A 258 16.66 -1.18 2.46
C GLN A 258 16.67 0.33 2.65
N LYS A 259 17.86 0.90 2.81
CA LYS A 259 18.04 2.36 2.81
C LYS A 259 17.60 2.93 1.46
N GLN A 260 17.01 4.13 1.49
CA GLN A 260 16.51 4.81 0.30
C GLN A 260 17.58 4.96 -0.81
N GLN A 261 18.83 5.24 -0.42
CA GLN A 261 19.95 5.35 -1.36
C GLN A 261 20.19 4.03 -2.13
N LYS A 262 20.18 2.88 -1.45
CA LYS A 262 20.34 1.57 -2.11
C LYS A 262 19.17 1.30 -3.05
N ARG A 263 17.94 1.56 -2.60
CA ARG A 263 16.72 1.38 -3.43
C ARG A 263 16.81 2.21 -4.71
N THR A 264 17.21 3.47 -4.58
CA THR A 264 17.31 4.41 -5.69
C THR A 264 18.40 3.99 -6.69
N SER A 265 19.60 3.62 -6.21
CA SER A 265 20.67 3.10 -7.08
C SER A 265 20.21 1.85 -7.82
N THR A 266 19.76 0.84 -7.08
CA THR A 266 19.32 -0.46 -7.63
C THR A 266 18.21 -0.28 -8.68
N PHE A 267 17.27 0.62 -8.42
CA PHE A 267 16.21 0.97 -9.35
C PHE A 267 16.76 1.54 -10.66
N PHE A 268 17.64 2.54 -10.59
CA PHE A 268 18.23 3.14 -11.79
C PHE A 268 19.14 2.16 -12.54
N ASP A 269 19.89 1.32 -11.82
CA ASP A 269 20.74 0.30 -12.41
C ASP A 269 19.90 -0.74 -13.17
N PHE A 270 18.79 -1.20 -12.58
CA PHE A 270 17.86 -2.10 -13.25
C PHE A 270 17.14 -1.43 -14.43
N CYS A 271 16.77 -0.15 -14.33
CA CYS A 271 16.15 0.58 -15.44
C CYS A 271 17.10 0.67 -16.65
N LYS A 272 18.40 0.90 -16.41
CA LYS A 272 19.43 0.95 -17.45
C LYS A 272 19.78 -0.43 -18.02
N ALA A 273 19.61 -1.49 -17.25
CA ALA A 273 19.91 -2.84 -17.70
C ALA A 273 18.96 -3.30 -18.82
N GLU A 274 19.52 -3.85 -19.89
CA GLU A 274 18.77 -4.46 -21.00
C GLU A 274 18.14 -5.80 -20.59
N LYS A 275 18.83 -6.55 -19.74
CA LYS A 275 18.41 -7.84 -19.18
C LYS A 275 18.74 -7.88 -17.69
N GLY A 276 18.03 -8.73 -16.95
CA GLY A 276 18.30 -8.93 -15.53
C GLY A 276 17.07 -9.33 -14.75
N ILE A 277 17.29 -9.81 -13.53
CA ILE A 277 16.25 -10.28 -12.63
C ILE A 277 16.15 -9.30 -11.47
N LEU A 278 14.98 -8.74 -11.22
CA LEU A 278 14.69 -7.90 -10.05
C LEU A 278 13.73 -8.64 -9.11
N LEU A 279 14.19 -8.95 -7.90
CA LEU A 279 13.35 -9.46 -6.83
C LEU A 279 12.80 -8.28 -6.01
N CYS A 280 11.50 -8.23 -5.79
CA CYS A 280 10.89 -7.11 -5.07
C CYS A 280 9.63 -7.47 -4.29
N THR A 281 9.25 -6.58 -3.38
CA THR A 281 7.90 -6.56 -2.79
C THR A 281 7.04 -5.52 -3.50
N ASP A 282 5.79 -5.36 -3.07
CA ASP A 282 4.84 -4.38 -3.62
C ASP A 282 5.29 -2.91 -3.55
N VAL A 283 6.39 -2.63 -2.84
CA VAL A 283 7.08 -1.34 -2.88
C VAL A 283 7.52 -0.95 -4.30
N ALA A 284 7.70 -1.93 -5.20
CA ALA A 284 8.05 -1.71 -6.60
C ALA A 284 6.86 -1.90 -7.58
N ALA A 285 5.67 -2.24 -7.07
CA ALA A 285 4.50 -2.52 -7.91
C ALA A 285 3.76 -1.26 -8.39
N ARG A 286 3.92 -0.10 -7.72
CA ARG A 286 3.15 1.13 -7.98
C ARG A 286 4.05 2.35 -8.19
N GLY A 287 3.65 3.29 -9.05
CA GLY A 287 4.33 4.59 -9.27
C GLY A 287 5.79 4.59 -9.80
N LEU A 288 6.45 3.44 -9.91
CA LEU A 288 7.79 3.34 -10.49
C LEU A 288 7.70 3.02 -11.99
N ASP A 289 8.29 3.86 -12.82
CA ASP A 289 8.39 3.60 -14.24
C ASP A 289 9.61 2.76 -14.58
N ILE A 290 9.37 1.48 -14.87
CA ILE A 290 10.40 0.51 -15.25
C ILE A 290 10.16 0.17 -16.73
N PRO A 291 11.03 0.62 -17.65
CA PRO A 291 10.84 0.40 -19.07
C PRO A 291 11.12 -1.06 -19.45
N ALA A 292 10.32 -1.56 -20.40
CA ALA A 292 10.57 -2.79 -21.19
C ALA A 292 10.83 -4.06 -20.36
N VAL A 293 9.98 -4.35 -19.37
CA VAL A 293 10.03 -5.63 -18.64
C VAL A 293 9.37 -6.73 -19.47
N ASP A 294 10.05 -7.84 -19.74
CA ASP A 294 9.50 -8.96 -20.52
C ASP A 294 8.53 -9.84 -19.71
N TRP A 295 8.86 -10.07 -18.43
CA TRP A 295 8.16 -11.01 -17.56
C TRP A 295 7.91 -10.45 -16.16
N ILE A 296 6.67 -10.58 -15.71
CA ILE A 296 6.26 -10.38 -14.31
C ILE A 296 5.93 -11.74 -13.70
N LEU A 297 6.76 -12.20 -12.78
CA LEU A 297 6.49 -13.37 -11.95
C LEU A 297 5.91 -12.93 -10.61
N GLN A 298 4.76 -13.50 -10.26
CA GLN A 298 4.18 -13.33 -8.93
C GLN A 298 4.43 -14.64 -8.19
N TYR A 299 5.57 -14.71 -7.49
CA TYR A 299 6.01 -15.90 -6.78
C TYR A 299 5.09 -16.21 -5.60
N ASP A 300 4.69 -15.15 -4.90
CA ASP A 300 3.61 -15.18 -3.93
C ASP A 300 2.41 -14.43 -4.53
N PRO A 301 1.18 -14.96 -4.40
CA PRO A 301 0.00 -14.21 -4.80
C PRO A 301 -0.12 -12.88 -4.03
N PRO A 302 -0.68 -11.84 -4.64
CA PRO A 302 -0.99 -10.60 -3.95
C PRO A 302 -2.15 -10.77 -2.96
N ASP A 303 -2.30 -9.81 -2.03
CA ASP A 303 -3.40 -9.88 -1.05
C ASP A 303 -4.76 -9.55 -1.69
N GLU A 304 -4.79 -8.79 -2.77
CA GLU A 304 -6.03 -8.43 -3.46
C GLU A 304 -5.88 -8.44 -5.00
N PRO A 305 -6.97 -8.68 -5.76
CA PRO A 305 -6.95 -8.60 -7.24
C PRO A 305 -6.43 -7.28 -7.79
N LYS A 306 -6.63 -6.19 -7.04
CA LYS A 306 -6.13 -4.87 -7.40
C LYS A 306 -4.60 -4.81 -7.42
N GLU A 307 -3.94 -5.40 -6.42
CA GLU A 307 -2.49 -5.49 -6.37
C GLU A 307 -1.93 -6.34 -7.51
N TYR A 308 -2.65 -7.40 -7.89
CA TYR A 308 -2.32 -8.18 -9.09
C TYR A 308 -2.24 -7.27 -10.33
N ILE A 309 -3.26 -6.44 -10.56
CA ILE A 309 -3.31 -5.51 -11.71
C ILE A 309 -2.11 -4.55 -11.67
N HIS A 310 -1.79 -4.01 -10.50
CA HIS A 310 -0.64 -3.10 -10.32
C HIS A 310 0.71 -3.76 -10.63
N ARG A 311 0.90 -5.00 -10.16
CA ARG A 311 2.12 -5.80 -10.42
C ARG A 311 2.28 -6.08 -11.91
N VAL A 312 1.24 -6.60 -12.58
CA VAL A 312 1.32 -6.93 -14.01
C VAL A 312 1.37 -5.69 -14.89
N GLY A 313 0.84 -4.56 -14.41
CA GLY A 313 0.99 -3.25 -15.03
C GLY A 313 2.42 -2.72 -15.08
N ARG A 314 3.44 -3.45 -14.58
CA ARG A 314 4.87 -3.15 -14.77
C ARG A 314 5.42 -3.62 -16.12
N THR A 315 4.70 -4.48 -16.84
CA THR A 315 5.06 -4.92 -18.20
C THR A 315 4.02 -4.42 -19.22
N ALA A 316 4.24 -4.69 -20.51
CA ALA A 316 3.35 -4.29 -21.61
C ALA A 316 2.95 -2.81 -21.52
N ARG A 317 3.93 -1.94 -21.22
CA ARG A 317 3.75 -0.48 -21.05
C ARG A 317 4.02 0.24 -22.36
N GLY A 318 3.11 1.12 -22.76
CA GLY A 318 3.19 1.86 -24.02
C GLY A 318 2.44 1.17 -25.17
N GLU A 319 2.14 1.93 -26.21
CA GLU A 319 1.40 1.45 -27.37
C GLU A 319 2.21 0.36 -28.12
N GLY A 320 1.55 -0.76 -28.43
CA GLY A 320 2.18 -1.91 -29.11
C GLY A 320 3.14 -2.75 -28.25
N ALA A 321 3.38 -2.38 -26.99
CA ALA A 321 4.27 -3.14 -26.10
C ALA A 321 3.67 -4.49 -25.70
N LYS A 322 4.52 -5.52 -25.67
CA LYS A 322 4.14 -6.88 -25.27
C LYS A 322 4.79 -7.25 -23.94
N GLY A 323 4.12 -8.10 -23.20
CA GLY A 323 4.56 -8.52 -21.88
C GLY A 323 3.90 -9.81 -21.45
N ASN A 324 4.55 -10.52 -20.54
CA ASN A 324 4.02 -11.75 -19.98
C ASN A 324 3.95 -11.65 -18.45
N ALA A 325 2.92 -12.24 -17.86
CA ALA A 325 2.78 -12.36 -16.42
C ALA A 325 2.44 -13.80 -16.05
N LEU A 326 3.09 -14.33 -15.02
CA LEU A 326 2.84 -15.68 -14.51
C LEU A 326 2.65 -15.63 -12.99
N LEU A 327 1.50 -16.14 -12.54
CA LEU A 327 1.13 -16.25 -11.13
C LEU A 327 1.38 -17.67 -10.62
N PHE A 328 2.15 -17.80 -9.54
CA PHE A 328 2.31 -19.08 -8.87
C PHE A 328 1.22 -19.20 -7.80
N LEU A 329 0.51 -20.33 -7.81
CA LEU A 329 -0.46 -20.69 -6.79
C LEU A 329 -0.13 -22.06 -6.22
N ILE A 330 -0.31 -22.26 -4.91
CA ILE A 330 -0.44 -23.61 -4.36
C ILE A 330 -1.88 -24.09 -4.50
N PRO A 331 -2.15 -25.40 -4.42
CA PRO A 331 -3.51 -25.95 -4.52
C PRO A 331 -4.54 -25.26 -3.62
N GLU A 332 -4.13 -24.84 -2.42
CA GLU A 332 -4.94 -24.17 -1.42
C GLU A 332 -5.36 -22.75 -1.83
N GLU A 333 -4.59 -22.09 -2.71
CA GLU A 333 -4.80 -20.70 -3.15
C GLU A 333 -5.66 -20.60 -4.41
N MET A 334 -6.09 -21.74 -5.00
CA MET A 334 -6.84 -21.78 -6.27
C MET A 334 -8.11 -20.94 -6.29
N GLN A 335 -8.73 -20.73 -5.13
CA GLN A 335 -9.92 -19.89 -5.00
C GLN A 335 -9.65 -18.42 -5.36
N PHE A 336 -8.39 -17.96 -5.31
CA PHE A 336 -7.99 -16.63 -5.76
C PHE A 336 -8.35 -16.36 -7.23
N LEU A 337 -8.34 -17.38 -8.08
CA LEU A 337 -8.73 -17.26 -9.49
C LEU A 337 -10.18 -16.80 -9.67
N HIS A 338 -11.08 -17.13 -8.73
CA HIS A 338 -12.47 -16.64 -8.76
C HIS A 338 -12.54 -15.14 -8.53
N TYR A 339 -11.71 -14.62 -7.63
CA TYR A 339 -11.62 -13.18 -7.36
C TYR A 339 -11.00 -12.42 -8.53
N LEU A 340 -9.97 -12.96 -9.18
CA LEU A 340 -9.43 -12.40 -10.42
C LEU A 340 -10.49 -12.37 -11.54
N LYS A 341 -11.25 -13.46 -11.70
CA LYS A 341 -12.34 -13.53 -12.69
C LYS A 341 -13.42 -12.48 -12.41
N LYS A 342 -13.82 -12.30 -11.15
CA LYS A 342 -14.76 -11.24 -10.73
C LYS A 342 -14.21 -9.84 -11.00
N ALA A 343 -12.92 -9.63 -10.81
CA ALA A 343 -12.22 -8.40 -11.16
C ALA A 343 -11.98 -8.24 -12.67
N LYS A 344 -12.58 -9.10 -13.52
CA LYS A 344 -12.44 -9.10 -14.98
C LYS A 344 -10.98 -9.24 -15.45
N VAL A 345 -10.18 -10.02 -14.71
CA VAL A 345 -8.80 -10.37 -15.04
C VAL A 345 -8.75 -11.82 -15.54
N PRO A 346 -8.75 -12.06 -16.87
CA PRO A 346 -8.67 -13.41 -17.40
C PRO A 346 -7.23 -13.92 -17.35
N VAL A 347 -7.03 -15.05 -16.67
CA VAL A 347 -5.75 -15.75 -16.60
C VAL A 347 -5.90 -17.14 -17.21
N LYS A 348 -4.88 -17.61 -17.94
CA LYS A 348 -4.85 -18.95 -18.54
C LYS A 348 -3.99 -19.89 -17.70
N GLU A 349 -4.38 -21.15 -17.61
CA GLU A 349 -3.52 -22.15 -16.99
C GLU A 349 -2.28 -22.37 -17.85
N TYR A 350 -1.13 -22.39 -17.20
CA TYR A 350 0.13 -22.77 -17.78
C TYR A 350 0.60 -24.05 -17.10
N GLU A 351 0.44 -25.17 -17.80
CA GLU A 351 0.97 -26.44 -17.32
C GLU A 351 2.49 -26.42 -17.40
N TYR A 352 3.13 -26.70 -16.27
CA TYR A 352 4.57 -26.79 -16.21
C TYR A 352 4.98 -28.25 -16.06
N ASP A 353 5.79 -28.73 -17.00
CA ASP A 353 6.31 -30.09 -16.95
C ASP A 353 7.30 -30.25 -15.79
N LEU A 354 6.84 -30.92 -14.73
CA LEU A 354 7.63 -31.22 -13.54
C LEU A 354 8.89 -32.03 -13.86
N LYS A 355 8.93 -32.78 -14.96
CA LYS A 355 10.11 -33.56 -15.38
C LYS A 355 11.25 -32.67 -15.86
N LYS A 356 10.95 -31.43 -16.27
CA LYS A 356 11.95 -30.46 -16.72
C LYS A 356 12.49 -29.58 -15.58
N LEU A 357 12.12 -29.85 -14.34
CA LEU A 357 12.63 -29.13 -13.18
C LEU A 357 14.09 -29.52 -12.92
N ALA A 358 14.91 -28.54 -12.55
CA ALA A 358 16.27 -28.79 -12.16
C ALA A 358 16.30 -29.67 -10.89
N ASN A 359 17.07 -30.76 -10.89
CA ASN A 359 17.24 -31.61 -9.72
C ASN A 359 18.27 -31.01 -8.75
N VAL A 360 17.91 -29.89 -8.12
CA VAL A 360 18.81 -29.09 -7.28
C VAL A 360 18.38 -29.02 -5.81
N GLN A 361 17.22 -29.56 -5.45
CA GLN A 361 16.64 -29.43 -4.10
C GLN A 361 17.61 -29.88 -3.00
N SER A 362 18.16 -31.10 -3.11
CA SER A 362 19.07 -31.65 -2.11
C SER A 362 20.38 -30.86 -1.99
N HIS A 363 20.85 -30.25 -3.09
CA HIS A 363 22.03 -29.39 -3.08
C HIS A 363 21.74 -28.06 -2.38
N LEU A 364 20.58 -27.46 -2.65
CA LEU A 364 20.15 -26.21 -2.01
C LEU A 364 19.92 -26.39 -0.51
N GLU A 365 19.28 -27.48 -0.10
CA GLU A 365 19.11 -27.83 1.31
C GLU A 365 20.44 -27.97 2.04
N LYS A 366 21.41 -28.68 1.44
CA LYS A 366 22.77 -28.80 1.99
C LYS A 366 23.47 -27.44 2.08
N LEU A 367 23.34 -26.61 1.04
CA LEU A 367 23.92 -25.27 1.01
C LEU A 367 23.38 -24.38 2.13
N VAL A 368 22.05 -24.36 2.32
CA VAL A 368 21.38 -23.59 3.38
C VAL A 368 21.65 -24.18 4.77
N ALA A 369 21.80 -25.50 4.89
CA ALA A 369 22.16 -26.13 6.17
C ALA A 369 23.60 -25.79 6.59
N ASN A 370 24.54 -25.83 5.66
CA ASN A 370 25.97 -25.65 5.95
C ASN A 370 26.37 -24.18 6.13
N ASN A 371 25.67 -23.24 5.49
CA ASN A 371 25.98 -21.81 5.59
C ASN A 371 25.15 -21.14 6.69
N TYR A 372 25.80 -20.74 7.79
CA TYR A 372 25.16 -20.09 8.93
C TYR A 372 24.34 -18.84 8.55
N TYR A 373 24.89 -17.94 7.74
CA TYR A 373 24.22 -16.70 7.36
C TYR A 373 22.98 -16.97 6.50
N LEU A 374 23.12 -17.88 5.53
CA LEU A 374 22.04 -18.27 4.65
C LEU A 374 20.93 -19.02 5.41
N ASN A 375 21.31 -19.91 6.34
CA ASN A 375 20.37 -20.59 7.24
C ASN A 375 19.54 -19.61 8.07
N LYS A 376 20.21 -18.60 8.65
CA LYS A 376 19.55 -17.57 9.45
C LYS A 376 18.59 -16.74 8.59
N SER A 377 19.03 -16.33 7.39
CA SER A 377 18.21 -15.60 6.43
C SER A 377 16.98 -16.42 6.01
N ALA A 378 17.15 -17.72 5.76
CA ALA A 378 16.07 -18.66 5.45
C ALA A 378 15.04 -18.76 6.57
N LYS A 379 15.47 -18.85 7.84
CA LYS A 379 14.57 -18.90 9.02
C LYS A 379 13.75 -17.61 9.14
N ASP A 380 14.42 -16.45 8.98
CA ASP A 380 13.76 -15.14 9.04
C ASP A 380 12.76 -14.96 7.88
N ALA A 381 13.10 -15.45 6.68
CA ALA A 381 12.24 -15.43 5.51
C ALA A 381 11.02 -16.34 5.67
N TYR A 382 11.22 -17.60 6.09
CA TYR A 382 10.15 -18.55 6.38
C TYR A 382 9.16 -18.00 7.42
N ARG A 383 9.68 -17.45 8.54
CA ARG A 383 8.84 -16.79 9.56
C ARG A 383 8.02 -15.65 8.97
N SER A 384 8.66 -14.79 8.18
CA SER A 384 8.01 -13.59 7.63
C SER A 384 6.99 -13.93 6.56
N TYR A 385 7.23 -14.98 5.78
CA TYR A 385 6.27 -15.52 4.81
C TYR A 385 5.02 -16.00 5.52
N ILE A 386 5.14 -16.81 6.58
CA ILE A 386 3.98 -17.28 7.34
C ILE A 386 3.22 -16.11 7.98
N LEU A 387 3.93 -15.14 8.55
CA LEU A 387 3.29 -13.95 9.12
C LEU A 387 2.58 -13.11 8.06
N ALA A 388 3.19 -12.93 6.89
CA ALA A 388 2.57 -12.22 5.76
C ALA A 388 1.32 -12.98 5.28
N TYR A 389 1.40 -14.30 5.11
CA TYR A 389 0.25 -15.14 4.78
C TYR A 389 -0.86 -15.02 5.83
N ASN A 390 -0.49 -14.99 7.11
CA ASN A 390 -1.43 -14.77 8.21
C ASN A 390 -1.97 -13.34 8.31
N SER A 391 -1.37 -12.35 7.64
CA SER A 391 -1.88 -10.98 7.64
C SER A 391 -2.81 -10.68 6.46
N HIS A 392 -2.92 -11.59 5.48
CA HIS A 392 -3.78 -11.40 4.31
C HIS A 392 -5.24 -11.11 4.69
N SER A 393 -5.89 -10.23 3.96
CA SER A 393 -7.29 -9.84 4.20
C SER A 393 -8.28 -10.97 3.87
N MET A 394 -8.04 -11.70 2.78
CA MET A 394 -8.92 -12.79 2.30
C MET A 394 -8.66 -14.11 3.04
N LYS A 395 -9.16 -14.21 4.27
CA LYS A 395 -9.02 -15.38 5.16
C LYS A 395 -9.70 -16.66 4.68
N ASP A 396 -10.62 -16.55 3.74
CA ASP A 396 -11.25 -17.68 3.07
C ASP A 396 -10.27 -18.42 2.15
N ILE A 397 -9.30 -17.70 1.57
CA ILE A 397 -8.24 -18.26 0.71
C ILE A 397 -6.95 -18.42 1.51
N PHE A 398 -6.41 -17.32 2.01
CA PHE A 398 -5.11 -17.24 2.67
C PHE A 398 -5.25 -17.52 4.17
N ASN A 399 -5.46 -18.79 4.48
CA ASN A 399 -5.54 -19.27 5.85
C ASN A 399 -4.32 -20.12 6.19
N VAL A 400 -3.49 -19.65 7.13
CA VAL A 400 -2.30 -20.40 7.57
C VAL A 400 -2.67 -21.78 8.11
N HIS A 401 -3.81 -21.92 8.78
CA HIS A 401 -4.26 -23.22 9.30
C HIS A 401 -4.76 -24.17 8.20
N ARG A 402 -4.97 -23.68 6.97
CA ARG A 402 -5.32 -24.52 5.81
C ARG A 402 -4.12 -24.89 4.96
N LEU A 403 -3.04 -24.10 5.01
CA LEU A 403 -1.73 -24.54 4.50
C LEU A 403 -1.40 -25.91 5.07
N ASP A 404 -1.78 -26.16 6.33
CA ASP A 404 -1.60 -27.39 7.12
C ASP A 404 -2.33 -28.66 6.62
N MET A 405 -3.32 -28.57 5.73
CA MET A 405 -4.29 -29.66 5.56
C MET A 405 -4.13 -30.50 4.27
N GLN A 406 -3.50 -30.00 3.21
CA GLN A 406 -3.54 -30.66 1.89
C GLN A 406 -2.32 -31.51 1.51
N ALA A 407 -1.20 -31.40 2.26
CA ALA A 407 -0.08 -32.34 2.16
C ALA A 407 -0.42 -33.77 2.64
N LEU A 408 -1.62 -33.98 3.19
CA LEU A 408 -2.08 -35.24 3.78
C LEU A 408 -2.58 -36.29 2.76
N SER A 409 -2.71 -35.96 1.47
CA SER A 409 -3.32 -36.89 0.49
C SER A 409 -2.33 -37.69 -0.36
N THR A 410 -1.00 -37.52 -0.20
CA THR A 410 -0.01 -38.24 -1.05
C THR A 410 1.14 -38.89 -0.27
N ILE A 411 1.02 -39.06 1.04
CA ILE A 411 2.00 -39.84 1.82
C ILE A 411 1.24 -40.88 2.63
N GLU A 412 0.86 -41.97 1.95
CA GLU A 412 0.59 -43.22 2.64
C GLU A 412 1.90 -43.76 3.24
N SER A 413 1.76 -44.34 4.42
CA SER A 413 2.79 -45.07 5.18
C SER A 413 3.79 -44.24 5.99
N SER A 414 3.32 -43.61 7.08
CA SER A 414 3.97 -43.77 8.40
C SER A 414 3.14 -43.11 9.52
N MET A 415 2.88 -43.92 10.54
CA MET A 415 1.97 -43.77 11.66
C MET A 415 2.42 -42.66 12.65
N TYR A 416 1.45 -41.95 13.24
CA TYR A 416 1.56 -41.03 14.39
C TYR A 416 2.43 -39.77 14.22
N THR A 417 1.88 -38.72 13.61
CA THR A 417 2.30 -37.32 13.86
C THR A 417 1.15 -36.37 13.53
N ALA A 418 0.88 -35.39 14.40
CA ALA A 418 -0.31 -34.53 14.33
C ALA A 418 -0.39 -33.68 13.03
N PRO A 419 -1.60 -33.40 12.50
CA PRO A 419 -1.82 -32.71 11.21
C PRO A 419 -1.12 -31.35 11.07
N LEU A 420 -0.95 -30.60 12.17
CA LEU A 420 -0.30 -29.28 12.19
C LEU A 420 1.21 -29.33 11.89
N LEU A 421 1.85 -30.51 12.00
CA LEU A 421 3.30 -30.65 11.86
C LEU A 421 3.74 -30.88 10.40
N ARG A 422 2.87 -31.35 9.50
CA ARG A 422 3.26 -31.87 8.17
C ARG A 422 3.19 -30.90 6.99
N ALA A 423 2.39 -29.84 7.02
CA ALA A 423 2.39 -28.89 5.88
C ALA A 423 3.23 -27.63 6.06
N THR A 424 3.64 -27.34 7.30
CA THR A 424 4.83 -26.53 7.54
C THR A 424 6.06 -27.15 6.86
N GLU A 425 6.12 -28.47 6.66
CA GLU A 425 7.23 -29.16 5.98
C GLU A 425 7.32 -28.78 4.51
N ALA A 426 6.19 -28.80 3.78
CA ALA A 426 6.17 -28.44 2.36
C ALA A 426 6.52 -26.97 2.13
N VAL A 427 6.06 -26.07 3.01
CA VAL A 427 6.47 -24.66 2.97
C VAL A 427 7.93 -24.52 3.36
N ALA A 428 8.41 -25.21 4.40
CA ALA A 428 9.79 -25.17 4.84
C ALA A 428 10.78 -25.67 3.76
N ALA A 429 10.40 -26.69 2.99
CA ALA A 429 11.17 -27.18 1.84
C ALA A 429 11.39 -26.11 0.77
N SER A 430 10.41 -25.20 0.57
CA SER A 430 10.57 -24.05 -0.34
C SER A 430 11.62 -23.04 0.14
N PHE A 431 11.93 -23.04 1.43
CA PHE A 431 13.02 -22.28 2.06
C PHE A 431 14.27 -23.15 2.30
N CYS A 432 14.38 -24.29 1.62
CA CYS A 432 15.51 -25.23 1.67
C CYS A 432 15.74 -25.86 3.05
N PHE A 433 14.66 -26.10 3.81
CA PHE A 433 14.73 -26.90 5.04
C PHE A 433 14.21 -28.31 4.80
N THR A 434 14.93 -29.31 5.32
CA THR A 434 14.48 -30.71 5.37
C THR A 434 13.37 -30.94 6.41
N SER A 435 13.30 -30.09 7.42
CA SER A 435 12.27 -30.10 8.46
C SER A 435 11.93 -28.67 8.91
N PRO A 436 10.69 -28.37 9.31
CA PRO A 436 10.28 -27.03 9.75
C PRO A 436 11.18 -26.51 10.86
N PRO A 437 11.74 -25.29 10.72
CA PRO A 437 12.53 -24.70 11.80
C PRO A 437 11.65 -24.40 13.01
N LYS A 438 12.18 -24.64 14.22
CA LYS A 438 11.53 -24.22 15.47
C LYS A 438 11.46 -22.70 15.53
N ILE A 439 10.29 -22.13 15.26
CA ILE A 439 10.07 -20.69 15.27
C ILE A 439 8.83 -20.37 16.10
N ASN A 440 8.95 -19.41 17.02
CA ASN A 440 7.82 -18.85 17.75
C ASN A 440 6.98 -17.97 16.82
N LEU A 441 5.95 -18.58 16.25
CA LEU A 441 4.90 -17.90 15.51
C LEU A 441 3.85 -17.45 16.52
N ASN A 442 3.87 -16.18 16.92
CA ASN A 442 2.83 -15.60 17.76
C ASN A 442 1.60 -15.32 16.88
N ILE A 443 1.01 -16.39 16.34
CA ILE A 443 -0.18 -16.33 15.50
C ILE A 443 -1.37 -16.35 16.45
N ASP A 444 -1.91 -15.17 16.74
CA ASP A 444 -3.21 -15.08 17.37
C ASP A 444 -4.22 -15.79 16.47
N SER A 445 -4.86 -16.83 16.98
CA SER A 445 -5.91 -17.55 16.26
C SER A 445 -7.12 -16.63 16.09
N SER A 446 -7.06 -15.77 15.09
CA SER A 446 -8.21 -14.98 14.62
C SER A 446 -9.30 -15.88 14.03
N ALA A 447 -8.99 -17.15 13.76
CA ALA A 447 -9.96 -18.22 13.53
C ALA A 447 -11.00 -18.38 14.66
N SER A 448 -10.65 -17.99 15.90
CA SER A 448 -11.61 -18.01 17.03
C SER A 448 -12.62 -16.86 17.00
N LYS A 449 -12.40 -15.82 16.17
CA LYS A 449 -13.32 -14.68 16.02
C LYS A 449 -14.38 -14.89 14.93
N PHE A 450 -14.20 -15.86 14.04
CA PHE A 450 -15.14 -16.16 12.94
C PHE A 450 -15.98 -17.43 13.15
N ARG A 451 -15.76 -18.19 14.23
CA ARG A 451 -16.77 -19.16 14.68
C ARG A 451 -17.90 -18.34 15.30
N LYS A 452 -19.07 -18.27 14.65
CA LYS A 452 -20.31 -17.77 15.27
C LYS A 452 -20.48 -18.49 16.61
N LYS A 453 -20.06 -17.85 17.71
CA LYS A 453 -20.38 -18.30 19.06
C LYS A 453 -21.89 -18.12 19.21
N PRO A 454 -22.67 -19.14 19.61
CA PRO A 454 -23.99 -18.87 20.15
C PRO A 454 -23.80 -17.90 21.32
N ARG A 455 -24.62 -16.84 21.39
CA ARG A 455 -24.54 -15.79 22.41
C ARG A 455 -24.45 -16.45 23.80
N LYS A 456 -23.26 -16.42 24.39
CA LYS A 456 -23.09 -16.64 25.83
C LYS A 456 -23.29 -15.28 26.49
N VAL A 457 -24.40 -15.16 27.21
CA VAL A 457 -24.65 -14.04 28.12
C VAL A 457 -23.68 -14.20 29.28
N GLU A 458 -22.57 -13.45 29.27
CA GLU A 458 -21.73 -13.29 30.45
C GLU A 458 -22.16 -12.02 31.19
N GLY A 459 -22.75 -12.22 32.36
CA GLY A 459 -23.22 -11.16 33.24
C GLY A 459 -22.07 -10.31 33.76
N SER A 460 -22.34 -9.00 33.81
CA SER A 460 -21.51 -8.02 34.52
C SER A 460 -21.37 -8.40 36.00
N ARG A 461 -20.14 -8.32 36.51
CA ARG A 461 -19.73 -8.64 37.90
C ARG A 461 -20.43 -7.83 39.01
N HIS A 462 -21.42 -7.00 38.68
CA HIS A 462 -22.19 -6.21 39.65
C HIS A 462 -23.71 -6.45 39.63
N GLY A 463 -24.20 -7.42 38.86
CA GLY A 463 -25.59 -7.90 38.98
C GLY A 463 -26.68 -6.92 38.52
N PHE A 464 -26.32 -5.87 37.78
CA PHE A 464 -27.28 -4.98 37.13
C PHE A 464 -27.71 -5.55 35.78
N SER A 465 -29.01 -5.55 35.49
CA SER A 465 -29.59 -5.95 34.20
C SER A 465 -30.85 -5.11 33.92
N ASP A 466 -31.30 -5.05 32.66
CA ASP A 466 -32.54 -4.33 32.28
C ASP A 466 -33.77 -4.83 33.07
N SER A 467 -33.77 -6.10 33.48
CA SER A 467 -34.82 -6.71 34.31
C SER A 467 -34.62 -6.54 35.82
N ASN A 468 -33.46 -6.05 36.26
CA ASN A 468 -33.18 -5.73 37.67
C ASN A 468 -32.30 -4.47 37.75
N PRO A 469 -32.92 -3.27 37.64
CA PRO A 469 -32.19 -2.00 37.64
C PRO A 469 -31.56 -1.66 39.02
N TYR A 470 -31.90 -2.40 40.07
CA TYR A 470 -31.45 -2.14 41.44
C TYR A 470 -30.34 -3.08 41.94
N GLY A 471 -29.92 -4.06 41.14
CA GLY A 471 -28.85 -5.00 41.52
C GLY A 471 -29.22 -5.94 42.67
N ARG A 472 -28.26 -6.67 43.25
CA ARG A 472 -28.49 -7.53 44.43
C ARG A 472 -28.42 -6.71 45.72
N GLN A 473 -29.50 -6.69 46.51
CA GLN A 473 -29.48 -6.22 47.90
C GLN A 473 -28.63 -7.17 48.74
N LYS A 474 -27.61 -6.63 49.43
CA LYS A 474 -27.03 -7.30 50.61
C LYS A 474 -27.82 -6.80 51.82
N GLY A 475 -28.27 -7.73 52.66
CA GLY A 475 -29.17 -7.43 53.77
C GLY A 475 -28.62 -6.40 54.77
N GLY A 476 -29.56 -5.88 55.57
CA GLY A 476 -29.31 -5.22 56.86
C GLY A 476 -29.06 -3.73 56.84
N ASP A 477 -28.18 -3.21 55.98
CA ASP A 477 -27.60 -1.88 56.23
C ASP A 477 -27.16 -1.12 54.96
N ASP A 478 -28.04 -1.01 53.97
CA ASP A 478 -27.76 -0.27 52.73
C ASP A 478 -28.46 1.11 52.72
N THR A 479 -27.72 2.17 53.04
CA THR A 479 -28.19 3.57 53.19
C THR A 479 -28.08 4.41 51.91
N ARG A 480 -28.13 3.80 50.74
CA ARG A 480 -28.01 4.53 49.46
C ARG A 480 -29.32 5.24 49.07
N GLN A 481 -29.33 6.57 49.16
CA GLN A 481 -30.40 7.42 48.61
C GLN A 481 -30.18 7.69 47.11
N PHE A 482 -31.22 7.48 46.28
CA PHE A 482 -31.21 7.87 44.87
C PHE A 482 -32.43 8.74 44.52
N VAL A 483 -32.16 9.90 43.90
CA VAL A 483 -33.14 10.90 43.44
C VAL A 483 -33.74 10.48 42.08
N ARG A 484 -35.08 10.44 41.99
CA ARG A 484 -35.83 10.18 40.75
C ARG A 484 -35.92 11.46 39.90
N ARG A 485 -35.52 11.41 38.62
CA ARG A 485 -35.95 12.39 37.61
C ARG A 485 -36.61 11.66 36.43
N LEU A 486 -37.92 11.83 36.30
CA LEU A 486 -38.74 11.27 35.22
C LEU A 486 -38.45 12.00 33.90
N LYS A 487 -38.29 11.25 32.80
CA LYS A 487 -38.47 11.76 31.43
C LYS A 487 -39.52 10.91 30.72
N GLY A 488 -40.54 11.59 30.21
CA GLY A 488 -41.72 11.03 29.58
C GLY A 488 -41.50 10.52 28.14
N VAL A 489 -42.40 9.63 27.75
CA VAL A 489 -42.53 9.00 26.43
C VAL A 489 -43.64 9.71 25.66
N ALA A 490 -43.39 10.08 24.40
CA ALA A 490 -44.41 10.47 23.43
C ALA A 490 -44.68 9.29 22.48
N GLY A 491 -45.97 8.93 22.36
CA GLY A 491 -46.45 7.75 21.66
C GLY A 491 -46.67 7.93 20.15
N GLY A 492 -46.71 6.79 19.45
CA GLY A 492 -47.13 6.65 18.05
C GLY A 492 -48.61 6.26 17.94
N ASN A 493 -49.25 6.73 16.87
CA ASN A 493 -50.68 6.59 16.55
C ASN A 493 -51.09 5.19 16.07
N GLN A 494 -52.34 4.85 16.39
CA GLN A 494 -53.11 3.63 16.11
C GLN A 494 -53.58 3.48 14.66
N LYS A 495 -53.92 2.24 14.28
CA LYS A 495 -55.15 1.89 13.53
C LYS A 495 -55.70 0.58 14.07
N ILE A 496 -56.99 0.56 14.41
CA ILE A 496 -57.79 -0.58 14.87
C ILE A 496 -58.97 -0.73 13.89
N GLU A 497 -59.36 -1.97 13.59
CA GLU A 497 -60.73 -2.31 13.14
C GLU A 497 -61.24 -3.59 13.86
N PRO A 498 -62.57 -3.80 13.97
CA PRO A 498 -63.20 -4.17 15.24
C PRO A 498 -64.02 -5.48 15.20
N ARG A 499 -64.40 -6.01 16.37
CA ARG A 499 -65.64 -6.80 16.60
C ARG A 499 -66.12 -6.70 18.07
N PRO A 500 -67.42 -6.92 18.33
CA PRO A 500 -68.20 -6.30 19.42
C PRO A 500 -68.73 -7.37 20.42
N PRO A 501 -69.78 -7.09 21.22
CA PRO A 501 -69.90 -6.18 22.37
C PRO A 501 -70.31 -6.95 23.64
N GLU A 502 -70.56 -6.22 24.75
CA GLU A 502 -71.41 -6.53 25.94
C GLU A 502 -70.69 -6.11 27.23
N LEU A 503 -71.28 -5.52 28.27
CA LEU A 503 -72.54 -4.81 28.55
C LEU A 503 -72.36 -4.27 30.00
N LYS A 504 -73.06 -3.18 30.33
CA LYS A 504 -73.41 -2.70 31.69
C LYS A 504 -72.33 -1.96 32.50
N GLU A 505 -72.52 -0.67 32.74
CA GLU A 505 -73.21 -0.01 33.90
C GLU A 505 -72.05 0.70 34.66
N THR A 506 -72.09 1.93 35.16
CA THR A 506 -73.09 2.96 35.44
C THR A 506 -72.31 4.20 35.88
N GLU A 507 -72.89 5.40 35.66
CA GLU A 507 -72.62 6.64 36.42
C GLU A 507 -71.21 7.28 36.31
N GLY A 508 -71.02 8.59 36.18
CA GLY A 508 -71.96 9.68 36.19
C GLY A 508 -71.20 11.00 36.03
N SER A 509 -71.86 11.90 35.30
CA SER A 509 -71.85 13.36 35.48
C SER A 509 -70.63 14.21 35.06
N CYS A 510 -71.03 15.26 34.33
CA CYS A 510 -70.49 16.62 34.32
C CYS A 510 -69.10 16.85 33.72
N GLY A 511 -68.91 17.66 32.68
CA GLY A 511 -69.82 18.59 32.03
C GLY A 511 -69.00 19.70 31.34
N ARG A 512 -69.55 20.18 30.20
CA ARG A 512 -69.31 21.50 29.59
C ARG A 512 -67.97 21.75 28.86
N LYS A 513 -67.94 21.37 27.56
CA LYS A 513 -68.14 22.25 26.38
C LYS A 513 -68.02 23.79 26.58
N PRO A 514 -67.82 24.58 25.50
CA PRO A 514 -66.90 24.44 24.36
C PRO A 514 -66.38 25.83 23.89
N LYS A 515 -65.96 25.89 22.61
CA LYS A 515 -65.79 27.06 21.71
C LYS A 515 -64.39 27.65 21.72
N ASP A 516 -63.84 28.12 20.62
CA ASP A 516 -64.13 28.09 19.17
C ASP A 516 -62.89 28.76 18.55
N ARG A 517 -62.60 28.46 17.27
CA ARG A 517 -62.03 29.35 16.23
C ARG A 517 -60.84 30.28 16.58
N ALA A 518 -59.91 30.59 15.69
CA ALA A 518 -59.56 30.29 14.32
C ALA A 518 -58.44 31.29 14.00
N MET A 519 -57.52 30.94 13.09
CA MET A 519 -56.71 31.88 12.29
C MET A 519 -55.77 32.81 13.12
N GLU A 520 -54.68 33.40 12.63
CA GLU A 520 -54.02 33.51 11.34
C GLU A 520 -52.60 34.04 11.63
N LYS A 521 -51.67 33.75 10.70
CA LYS A 521 -50.58 34.62 10.21
C LYS A 521 -49.44 35.11 11.14
N LYS A 522 -48.24 34.89 10.57
CA LYS A 522 -47.04 35.75 10.54
C LYS A 522 -46.33 35.93 11.88
N SER A 523 -45.02 35.72 12.02
CA SER A 523 -43.91 35.98 11.08
C SER A 523 -42.76 35.00 11.29
#